data_AF-A0A832W2Q9-F1
#
_entry.id   AF-A0A832W2Q9-F1
#
_cell.length_a   1.000
_cell.length_b   1.000
_cell.length_c   1.000
_cell.angle_alpha   90.00
_cell.angle_beta   90.00
_cell.angle_gamma   90.00
#
_symmetry.space_group_name_H-M   'P 1'
#
loop_
_entity.id
_entity.type
_entity.pdbx_description
1 polymer ?
#
loop_
_entity_poly.entity_id
_entity_poly.type
_entity_poly.pdbx_seq_one_letter_code
_entity_poly.pdbx_strand_id
1 'polypeptide(L)'
;TIAGIKNVGMAGVVTNKGLLVHPKVTVSEREALREIFGLPVNIGTTNFGTQMLGSGLLANSKNFVAGSETTGPELGRIEEALGFLE
;
A
#
# COMPACT_ATOMS: atom_id res chain seq x y z
N THR A 1 13.50 -4.68 5.26
CA THR A 1 13.13 -3.30 4.85
C THR A 1 12.15 -3.38 3.71
N ILE A 2 11.50 -2.28 3.34
CA ILE A 2 10.70 -2.17 2.11
C ILE A 2 11.19 -0.93 1.37
N ALA A 3 11.71 -1.07 0.14
CA ALA A 3 12.33 0.02 -0.61
C ALA A 3 13.45 0.75 0.17
N GLY A 4 14.24 0.01 0.95
CA GLY A 4 15.28 0.56 1.83
C GLY A 4 14.77 1.25 3.11
N ILE A 5 13.45 1.36 3.31
CA ILE A 5 12.87 1.95 4.52
C ILE A 5 12.86 0.90 5.65
N LYS A 6 13.39 1.30 6.81
CA LYS A 6 13.46 0.44 8.02
C LYS A 6 12.11 0.37 8.75
N ASN A 7 11.36 1.46 8.75
CA ASN A 7 10.04 1.53 9.37
C ASN A 7 9.01 0.94 8.40
N VAL A 8 8.91 -0.39 8.37
CA VAL A 8 8.10 -1.10 7.36
C VAL A 8 6.62 -0.70 7.37
N GLY A 9 6.06 -0.35 8.53
CA GLY A 9 4.69 0.17 8.65
C GLY A 9 4.48 1.54 7.98
N MET A 10 5.54 2.33 7.81
CA MET A 10 5.46 3.58 7.03
C MET A 10 5.52 3.31 5.53
N ALA A 11 6.22 2.24 5.13
CA ALA A 11 6.51 1.93 3.74
C ALA A 11 5.43 1.07 3.06
N GLY A 12 4.46 0.54 3.80
CA GLY A 12 3.39 -0.26 3.24
C GLY A 12 2.23 -0.48 4.19
N VAL A 13 1.06 -0.71 3.61
CA VAL A 13 -0.18 -1.07 4.30
C VAL A 13 -0.62 -2.43 3.78
N VAL A 14 -0.93 -3.34 4.70
CA VAL A 14 -1.33 -4.72 4.41
C VAL A 14 -2.69 -4.99 5.04
N THR A 15 -3.56 -5.65 4.28
CA THR A 15 -4.82 -6.20 4.79
C THR A 15 -4.88 -7.68 4.44
N ASN A 16 -5.95 -8.38 4.86
CA ASN A 16 -6.18 -9.78 4.48
C ASN A 16 -6.57 -9.97 3.00
N LYS A 17 -6.61 -8.90 2.20
CA LYS A 17 -7.02 -8.92 0.78
C LYS A 17 -5.90 -8.50 -0.17
N GLY A 18 -4.92 -7.72 0.30
CA GLY A 18 -3.87 -7.19 -0.55
C GLY A 18 -2.90 -6.27 0.18
N LEU A 19 -1.83 -5.91 -0.53
CA LEU A 19 -0.77 -5.03 -0.06
C LEU A 19 -0.65 -3.81 -0.97
N LEU A 20 -0.51 -2.64 -0.36
CA LEU A 20 -0.05 -1.43 -1.02
C LEU A 20 1.29 -1.01 -0.41
N VAL A 21 2.34 -0.94 -1.22
CA VAL A 21 3.71 -0.65 -0.75
C VAL A 21 4.37 0.49 -1.51
N HIS A 22 5.48 0.97 -0.97
CA HIS A 22 6.27 2.08 -1.49
C HIS A 22 6.60 1.91 -2.99
N PRO A 23 6.50 2.94 -3.84
CA PRO A 23 6.68 2.81 -5.30
C PRO A 23 8.05 2.33 -5.78
N LYS A 24 9.09 2.54 -4.97
CA LYS A 24 10.47 2.14 -5.26
C LYS A 24 10.85 0.72 -4.80
N VAL A 25 9.90 -0.12 -4.42
CA VAL A 25 10.21 -1.53 -4.12
C VAL A 25 10.84 -2.19 -5.35
N THR A 26 11.87 -2.99 -5.14
CA THR A 26 12.47 -3.77 -6.23
C THR A 26 11.58 -4.94 -6.60
N VAL A 27 11.82 -5.54 -7.77
CA VAL A 27 11.13 -6.78 -8.19
C VAL A 27 11.35 -7.89 -7.17
N SER A 28 12.59 -8.05 -6.67
CA SER A 28 12.91 -9.06 -5.66
C SER A 28 12.22 -8.81 -4.31
N GLU A 29 12.12 -7.55 -3.87
CA GLU A 29 11.37 -7.20 -2.66
C GLU A 29 9.87 -7.50 -2.84
N ARG A 30 9.31 -7.18 -4.01
CA ARG A 30 7.90 -7.44 -4.32
C ARG A 30 7.58 -8.93 -4.33
N GLU A 31 8.43 -9.76 -4.92
CA GLU A 31 8.25 -11.23 -4.91
C GLU A 31 8.39 -11.80 -3.51
N ALA A 32 9.36 -11.34 -2.71
CA ALA A 32 9.49 -11.78 -1.33
C ALA A 32 8.26 -11.43 -0.48
N LEU A 33 7.69 -10.22 -0.66
CA LEU A 33 6.44 -9.84 0.01
C LEU A 33 5.27 -10.73 -0.45
N ARG A 34 5.19 -11.04 -1.73
CA ARG A 34 4.15 -11.92 -2.27
C ARG A 34 4.23 -13.33 -1.68
N GLU A 35 5.43 -13.88 -1.56
CA GLU A 35 5.68 -15.19 -0.95
C GLU A 35 5.31 -15.21 0.53
N ILE A 36 5.70 -14.17 1.30
CA ILE A 36 5.43 -14.07 2.74
C ILE A 36 3.93 -13.96 3.03
N PHE A 37 3.22 -13.12 2.28
CA PHE A 37 1.82 -12.80 2.59
C PHE A 37 0.81 -13.62 1.79
N GLY A 38 1.21 -14.25 0.67
CA GLY A 38 0.29 -14.99 -0.19
C GLY A 38 -0.78 -14.12 -0.86
N LEU A 39 -0.55 -12.82 -0.96
CA LEU A 39 -1.53 -11.81 -1.41
C LEU A 39 -0.95 -10.94 -2.54
N PRO A 40 -1.79 -10.33 -3.38
CA PRO A 40 -1.33 -9.41 -4.42
C PRO A 40 -0.63 -8.20 -3.79
N VAL A 41 0.54 -7.86 -4.35
CA VAL A 41 1.34 -6.71 -3.92
C VAL A 41 1.29 -5.64 -5.00
N ASN A 42 0.79 -4.46 -4.66
CA ASN A 42 0.71 -3.29 -5.54
C ASN A 42 1.51 -2.13 -4.96
N ILE A 43 1.80 -1.14 -5.82
CA ILE A 43 2.51 0.07 -5.42
C ILE A 43 1.63 1.31 -5.54
N GLY A 44 1.86 2.30 -4.69
CA GLY A 44 1.15 3.57 -4.77
C GLY A 44 1.59 4.62 -3.76
N THR A 45 0.83 5.70 -3.72
CA THR A 45 1.06 6.86 -2.88
C THR A 45 -0.25 7.31 -2.23
N THR A 46 -0.13 8.21 -1.26
CA THR A 46 -1.26 8.88 -0.59
C THR A 46 -0.98 10.38 -0.55
N ASN A 47 -1.90 11.21 -0.08
CA ASN A 47 -1.69 12.64 0.21
C ASN A 47 -0.82 13.37 -0.84
N PHE A 48 -1.28 13.40 -2.09
CA PHE A 48 -0.59 14.11 -3.18
C PHE A 48 0.83 13.58 -3.46
N GLY A 49 0.99 12.27 -3.53
CA GLY A 49 2.25 11.63 -3.93
C GLY A 49 3.19 11.25 -2.78
N THR A 50 2.77 11.34 -1.51
CA THR A 50 3.58 10.83 -0.41
C THR A 50 3.73 9.31 -0.51
N GLN A 51 4.98 8.86 -0.44
CA GLN A 51 5.35 7.44 -0.52
C GLN A 51 5.36 6.78 0.88
N MET A 52 5.09 7.57 1.93
CA MET A 52 5.01 7.11 3.32
C MET A 52 3.56 6.73 3.65
N LEU A 53 3.10 5.63 3.07
CA LEU A 53 1.70 5.16 3.14
C LEU A 53 1.16 5.08 4.57
N GLY A 54 1.96 4.60 5.53
CA GLY A 54 1.52 4.45 6.93
C GLY A 54 1.19 5.76 7.65
N SER A 55 1.61 6.91 7.11
CA SER A 55 1.21 8.24 7.64
C SER A 55 -0.15 8.71 7.16
N GLY A 56 -0.61 8.20 6.02
CA GLY A 56 -1.76 8.73 5.29
C GLY A 56 -2.87 7.72 5.06
N LEU A 57 -2.68 6.46 5.45
CA LEU A 57 -3.62 5.38 5.15
C LEU A 57 -3.69 4.37 6.30
N LEU A 58 -4.92 4.14 6.77
CA LEU A 58 -5.27 3.04 7.67
C LEU A 58 -6.30 2.17 6.95
N ALA A 59 -6.08 0.86 6.94
CA ALA A 59 -6.99 -0.06 6.26
C ALA A 59 -7.16 -1.36 7.03
N ASN A 60 -8.31 -2.00 6.84
CA ASN A 60 -8.58 -3.37 7.25
C ASN A 60 -9.28 -4.11 6.11
N SER A 61 -9.73 -5.34 6.35
CA SER A 61 -10.39 -6.16 5.31
C SER A 61 -11.77 -5.65 4.87
N LYS A 62 -12.35 -4.67 5.58
CA LYS A 62 -13.68 -4.14 5.32
C LYS A 62 -13.66 -2.77 4.64
N ASN A 63 -12.73 -1.90 5.01
CA ASN A 63 -12.61 -0.55 4.44
C ASN A 63 -11.24 0.10 4.77
N PHE A 64 -11.04 1.32 4.30
CA PHE A 64 -9.88 2.15 4.59
C PHE A 64 -10.27 3.61 4.92
N VAL A 65 -9.36 4.32 5.56
CA VAL A 65 -9.41 5.76 5.77
C VAL A 65 -8.10 6.33 5.23
N ALA A 66 -8.21 7.29 4.32
CA ALA A 66 -7.08 8.01 3.73
C ALA A 66 -7.06 9.46 4.19
N GLY A 67 -5.88 10.08 4.19
CA GLY A 67 -5.73 11.50 4.48
C GLY A 67 -6.45 12.38 3.44
N SER A 68 -6.89 13.56 3.87
CA SER A 68 -7.76 14.45 3.10
C SER A 68 -7.17 14.98 1.79
N GLU A 69 -5.84 14.95 1.65
CA GLU A 69 -5.15 15.37 0.43
C GLU A 69 -4.93 14.23 -0.57
N THR A 70 -5.40 13.01 -0.26
CA THR A 70 -5.30 11.87 -1.18
C THR A 70 -6.21 12.09 -2.38
N THR A 71 -5.63 12.03 -3.57
CA THR A 71 -6.31 12.36 -4.83
C THR A 71 -7.20 11.21 -5.32
N GLY A 72 -8.17 11.51 -6.18
CA GLY A 72 -9.06 10.49 -6.78
C GLY A 72 -8.32 9.30 -7.42
N PRO A 73 -7.29 9.52 -8.24
CA PRO A 73 -6.48 8.42 -8.79
C PRO A 73 -5.75 7.59 -7.73
N GLU A 74 -5.27 8.22 -6.65
CA GLU A 74 -4.65 7.50 -5.52
C GLU A 74 -5.69 6.66 -4.76
N LEU A 75 -6.89 7.21 -4.52
CA LEU A 75 -8.00 6.47 -3.92
C LEU A 75 -8.35 5.24 -4.75
N GLY A 76 -8.51 5.38 -6.07
CA GLY A 76 -8.77 4.25 -6.96
C GLY A 76 -7.67 3.19 -6.92
N ARG A 77 -6.40 3.60 -6.81
CA ARG A 77 -5.28 2.66 -6.66
C ARG A 77 -5.32 1.94 -5.30
N ILE A 78 -5.70 2.62 -4.23
CA ILE A 78 -5.87 2.01 -2.89
C ILE A 78 -7.00 0.97 -2.93
N GLU A 79 -8.13 1.32 -3.56
CA GLU A 79 -9.28 0.42 -3.73
C GLU A 79 -8.92 -0.84 -4.52
N GLU A 80 -8.22 -0.68 -5.65
CA GLU A 80 -7.71 -1.79 -6.44
C GLU A 80 -6.73 -2.67 -5.63
N ALA A 81 -5.75 -2.03 -4.99
CA ALA A 81 -4.68 -2.75 -4.30
C ALA A 81 -5.14 -3.55 -3.09
N LEU A 82 -6.16 -3.05 -2.38
CA LEU A 82 -6.66 -3.64 -1.14
C LEU A 82 -7.97 -4.43 -1.32
N GLY A 83 -8.45 -4.60 -2.56
CA GLY A 83 -9.60 -5.43 -2.89
C GLY A 83 -10.94 -4.85 -2.43
N PHE A 84 -11.15 -3.56 -2.72
CA PHE A 84 -12.40 -2.85 -2.49
C PHE A 84 -13.18 -2.52 -3.77
N LEU A 85 -12.56 -2.66 -4.96
CA LEU A 85 -13.28 -2.63 -6.23
C LEU A 85 -14.02 -3.97 -6.44
N GLU A 86 -15.31 -3.89 -6.77
CA GLU A 86 -16.14 -5.03 -7.23
C GLU A 86 -15.87 -5.34 -8.72
#